data_AF-A0A9D4M039-F1
#
_entry.id   AF-A0A9D4M039-F1
#
_cell.length_a   1.000
_cell.length_b   1.000
_cell.length_c   1.000
_cell.angle_alpha   90.00
_cell.angle_beta   90.00
_cell.angle_gamma   90.00
#
_symmetry.space_group_name_H-M   'P 1'
#
loop_
_entity.id
_entity.type
_entity.pdbx_description
1 polymer ?
#
loop_
_entity_poly.entity_id
_entity_poly.type
_entity_poly.pdbx_seq_one_letter_code
_entity_poly.pdbx_strand_id
1 'polypeptide(L)' 'MDFRVFPEVKSQLRGIRFASKQELTVAAKQIVSSFDADWYRDTFQVDFPTHKVHSRWS' A
#
# COMPACT_ATOMS: atom_id res chain seq x y z
N MET A 1 -3.41 -7.90 -9.92
CA MET A 1 -2.51 -7.59 -8.80
C MET A 1 -3.36 -6.93 -7.73
N ASP A 2 -3.68 -7.67 -6.67
CA ASP A 2 -4.32 -7.10 -5.48
C ASP A 2 -3.21 -6.63 -4.54
N PHE A 3 -2.82 -5.36 -4.66
CA PHE A 3 -1.87 -4.76 -3.70
C PHE A 3 -2.55 -4.70 -2.33
N ARG A 4 -1.85 -5.12 -1.26
CA ARG A 4 -2.40 -5.14 0.11
C ARG A 4 -2.84 -3.76 0.60
N VAL A 5 -2.40 -2.69 -0.06
CA VAL A 5 -2.80 -1.31 0.23
C VAL A 5 -4.31 -1.08 0.14
N PHE A 6 -4.98 -1.66 -0.85
CA PHE A 6 -6.42 -1.42 -1.05
C PHE A 6 -7.30 -2.01 0.07
N PRO A 7 -7.16 -3.29 0.46
CA PRO A 7 -7.93 -3.82 1.58
C PRO A 7 -7.58 -3.14 2.91
N GLU A 8 -6.33 -2.74 3.13
CA GLU A 8 -5.92 -2.06 4.37
C GLU A 8 -6.56 -0.67 4.50
N VAL A 9 -6.42 0.18 3.47
CA VAL A 9 -7.05 1.51 3.46
C VAL A 9 -8.57 1.40 3.60
N LYS A 10 -9.18 0.42 2.91
CA LYS A 10 -10.63 0.19 3.00
C LYS A 10 -11.07 -0.29 4.38
N SER A 11 -10.24 -1.07 5.08
CA SER A 11 -10.50 -1.53 6.45
C SER A 11 -10.57 -0.34 7.42
N GLN A 12 -9.62 0.59 7.31
CA GLN A 12 -9.57 1.78 8.18
C GLN A 12 -10.70 2.79 7.91
N LEU A 13 -11.21 2.83 6.68
CA LEU A 13 -12.37 3.66 6.32
C LEU A 13 -13.72 3.00 6.71
N ARG A 14 -13.72 1.74 7.15
CA ARG A 14 -14.94 0.98 7.42
C ARG A 14 -15.64 1.53 8.66
N GLY A 15 -16.95 1.75 8.54
CA GLY A 15 -17.79 2.24 9.65
C GLY A 15 -17.76 3.76 9.83
N ILE A 16 -16.96 4.48 9.03
CA ILE A 16 -16.94 5.95 9.01
C ILE A 16 -17.94 6.43 7.96
N ARG A 17 -18.84 7.34 8.35
CA ARG A 17 -19.78 7.99 7.44
C ARG A 17 -19.20 9.33 7.01
N PHE A 18 -18.89 9.45 5.72
CA PHE A 18 -18.42 10.70 5.13
C PHE A 18 -19.60 11.49 4.57
N ALA A 19 -19.61 12.81 4.79
CA ALA A 19 -20.62 13.72 4.27
C ALA A 19 -20.34 14.14 2.82
N SER A 20 -19.08 14.00 2.36
CA SER A 20 -18.69 14.37 1.00
C SER A 20 -17.56 13.49 0.44
N LYS A 21 -17.42 13.51 -0.89
CA LYS A 21 -16.28 12.89 -1.58
C LYS A 21 -14.93 13.53 -1.20
N GLN A 22 -14.92 14.82 -0.91
CA GLN A 22 -13.70 15.52 -0.49
C GLN A 22 -13.22 15.01 0.86
N GLU A 23 -14.14 14.81 1.82
CA GLU A 23 -13.82 14.28 3.14
C GLU A 23 -13.24 12.85 3.05
N LEU A 24 -13.88 11.98 2.27
CA LEU A 24 -13.34 10.64 1.98
C LEU A 24 -11.94 10.71 1.36
N THR A 25 -11.71 11.63 0.44
CA THR A 25 -10.41 11.80 -0.23
C THR A 25 -9.33 12.24 0.75
N VAL A 26 -9.66 13.17 1.67
CA VAL A 26 -8.73 13.63 2.70
C VAL A 26 -8.42 12.50 3.68
N ALA A 27 -9.44 11.78 4.17
CA ALA A 27 -9.26 10.65 5.07
C ALA A 27 -8.39 9.55 4.45
N ALA A 28 -8.66 9.19 3.19
CA ALA A 28 -7.85 8.22 2.47
C ALA A 28 -6.39 8.68 2.32
N LYS A 29 -6.15 9.96 2.00
CA LYS A 29 -4.79 10.51 1.92
C LYS A 29 -4.07 10.46 3.26
N GLN A 30 -4.76 10.79 4.35
CA GLN A 30 -4.17 10.74 5.69
C GLN A 30 -3.75 9.32 6.09
N ILE A 31 -4.58 8.31 5.79
CA ILE A 31 -4.24 6.90 6.01
C ILE A 31 -3.02 6.50 5.17
N VAL A 32 -3.02 6.83 3.88
CA VAL A 32 -1.89 6.53 2.99
C VAL A 32 -0.61 7.21 3.48
N SER A 33 -0.69 8.45 3.96
CA SER A 33 0.45 9.19 4.50
C SER A 33 0.89 8.76 5.90
N SER A 34 0.10 7.96 6.63
CA SER A 34 0.49 7.47 7.96
C SER A 34 1.36 6.22 7.91
N PHE A 35 1.37 5.50 6.78
CA PHE A 35 2.25 4.36 6.58
C PHE A 35 3.69 4.81 6.34
N ASP A 36 4.63 4.12 6.97
CA ASP A 36 6.06 4.33 6.75
C ASP A 36 6.55 3.66 5.44
N ALA A 37 7.78 4.00 5.05
CA ALA A 37 8.39 3.50 3.83
C ALA A 37 8.61 1.97 3.84
N ASP A 38 8.82 1.36 5.01
CA ASP A 38 9.02 -0.09 5.13
C ASP A 38 7.70 -0.84 4.90
N TRP A 39 6.59 -0.29 5.37
CA TRP A 39 5.26 -0.83 5.09
C TRP A 39 4.94 -0.81 3.59
N TYR A 40 5.27 0.29 2.90
CA TYR A 40 5.14 0.36 1.44
C TYR A 40 6.04 -0.66 0.75
N ARG A 41 7.27 -0.83 1.24
CA ARG A 41 8.19 -1.81 0.71
C ARG A 41 7.63 -3.23 0.85
N ASP A 42 7.11 -3.64 2.01
CA ASP A 42 6.49 -4.97 2.18
C ASP A 42 5.21 -5.12 1.33
N THR A 43 4.37 -4.08 1.30
CA THR A 43 3.08 -4.10 0.61
C THR A 43 3.22 -4.19 -0.91
N PHE A 44 4.25 -3.57 -1.48
CA PHE A 44 4.53 -3.56 -2.92
C PHE A 44 5.65 -4.51 -3.33
N GLN A 45 6.41 -5.11 -2.39
CA GLN A 45 7.20 -6.32 -2.63
C GLN A 45 6.27 -7.53 -2.76
N VAL A 46 5.42 -7.49 -3.78
CA VAL A 46 4.88 -8.71 -4.37
C VAL A 46 6.09 -9.42 -4.96
N ASP A 47 6.37 -10.66 -4.53
CA ASP A 47 7.51 -11.48 -4.94
C ASP A 47 7.90 -11.25 -6.41
N PHE A 48 8.81 -10.30 -6.65
CA PHE A 48 9.67 -10.43 -7.79
C PHE A 48 10.56 -11.58 -7.37
N PRO A 49 10.46 -12.78 -8.00
CA PRO A 49 11.48 -13.78 -7.77
C PRO A 49 12.76 -13.04 -8.03
N THR A 50 13.57 -12.90 -6.99
CA THR A 50 14.92 -12.42 -7.14
C THR A 50 15.53 -13.48 -8.03
N HIS A 51 15.48 -13.29 -9.35
CA HIS A 51 16.40 -13.94 -10.24
C HIS A 51 17.72 -13.52 -9.62
N LYS A 52 18.30 -14.44 -8.85
CA LYS A 52 19.69 -14.37 -8.45
C LYS A 52 20.38 -14.17 -9.79
N VAL A 53 20.71 -12.92 -10.11
CA VAL A 53 21.66 -12.61 -11.15
C VAL A 53 22.92 -13.21 -10.58
N HIS A 54 23.13 -14.48 -10.93
CA HIS A 54 24.34 -15.20 -10.62
C HIS A 54 25.38 -14.44 -11.42
N SER A 55 26.08 -13.53 -10.75
CA SER A 55 27.19 -12.78 -11.30
C SER A 55 28.24 -13.80 -11.73
N ARG A 56 28.14 -14.26 -12.97
CA ARG A 56 29.14 -15.08 -13.64
C ARG A 56 29.66 -14.27 -14.81
N TRP A 57 30.54 -13.34 -14.49
CA TRP A 57 31.59 -12.91 -15.39
C TRP A 57 32.89 -13.09 -14.61
N SER A 58 33.51 -14.25 -14.87
CA SER A 58 34.93 -14.50 -14.67
C SER A 58 35.73 -13.71 -15.71
#